data_AF-A0A5E4J9R2-F1
#
_entry.id   AF-A0A5E4J9R2-F1
#
_cell.length_a   1.000
_cell.length_b   1.000
_cell.length_c   1.000
_cell.angle_alpha   90.00
_cell.angle_beta   90.00
_cell.angle_gamma   90.00
#
_symmetry.space_group_name_H-M   'P 1'
#
loop_
_entity.id
_entity.type
_entity.pdbx_description
1 polymer ?
#
loop_
_entity_poly.entity_id
_entity_poly.type
_entity_poly.pdbx_seq_one_letter_code
_entity_poly.pdbx_strand_id
1 'polypeptide(L)'
;MMEFAIISIIGIVASLAIAFVLNKLGISARLKEIQTLTNKVNKDYFDALKKKDMKRLDELDIKMKESQQMSMETIMLQFKSMAVTLPVAFGLPYLLQHFLFPAFIITLPFQIPIPFRPDFFSLTWRDTFGAYGWFWLSFIFLGGFAQVVKGQLQKKPAAKTDGKDQKK
;
A
#
# COMPACT_ATOMS: atom_id res chain seq x y z
N MET A 1 3.58 1.12 -31.25
CA MET A 1 3.58 2.36 -30.41
C MET A 1 2.24 2.55 -29.70
N MET A 2 1.12 2.22 -30.33
CA MET A 2 -0.21 2.34 -29.72
C MET A 2 -0.42 1.32 -28.59
N GLU A 3 0.14 0.12 -28.71
CA GLU A 3 0.02 -0.97 -27.73
C GLU A 3 0.62 -0.59 -26.38
N PHE A 4 1.76 0.10 -26.40
CA PHE A 4 2.42 0.66 -25.20
C PHE A 4 1.48 1.56 -24.41
N ALA A 5 0.84 2.51 -25.10
CA ALA A 5 -0.05 3.48 -24.46
C ALA A 5 -1.28 2.77 -23.88
N ILE A 6 -1.84 1.81 -24.59
CA ILE A 6 -2.99 1.03 -24.14
C ILE A 6 -2.63 0.22 -22.88
N ILE A 7 -1.53 -0.51 -22.88
CA ILE A 7 -1.09 -1.32 -21.72
C ILE A 7 -0.84 -0.42 -20.51
N SER A 8 -0.20 0.74 -20.71
CA SER A 8 0.03 1.70 -19.63
C SER A 8 -1.27 2.29 -19.09
N ILE A 9 -2.22 2.68 -19.96
CA ILE A 9 -3.54 3.18 -19.54
C ILE A 9 -4.28 2.12 -18.73
N ILE A 10 -4.28 0.86 -19.18
CA ILE A 10 -4.91 -0.25 -18.46
C ILE A 10 -4.27 -0.46 -17.09
N GLY A 11 -2.94 -0.44 -17.02
CA GLY A 11 -2.22 -0.52 -15.74
C GLY A 11 -2.57 0.62 -14.78
N ILE A 12 -2.70 1.85 -15.32
CA ILE A 12 -3.08 3.03 -14.56
C ILE A 12 -4.50 2.91 -14.02
N VAL A 13 -5.46 2.56 -14.88
CA VAL A 13 -6.86 2.41 -14.50
C VAL A 13 -7.03 1.28 -13.48
N ALA A 14 -6.33 0.16 -13.65
CA ALA A 14 -6.35 -0.95 -12.71
C ALA A 14 -5.81 -0.54 -11.33
N SER A 15 -4.73 0.23 -11.28
CA SER A 15 -4.15 0.75 -10.03
C SER A 15 -5.13 1.69 -9.31
N LEU A 16 -5.76 2.61 -10.04
CA LEU A 16 -6.77 3.51 -9.49
C LEU A 16 -8.02 2.76 -9.00
N ALA A 17 -8.50 1.76 -9.77
CA ALA A 17 -9.64 0.94 -9.39
C ALA A 17 -9.36 0.14 -8.11
N ILE A 18 -8.18 -0.46 -8.00
CA ILE A 18 -7.73 -1.14 -6.77
C ILE A 18 -7.71 -0.15 -5.60
N ALA A 19 -7.06 1.00 -5.77
CA ALA A 19 -6.98 2.01 -4.71
C ALA A 19 -8.37 2.49 -4.27
N PHE A 20 -9.30 2.66 -5.22
CA PHE A 20 -10.68 3.03 -4.93
C PHE A 20 -11.42 1.95 -4.13
N VAL A 21 -11.32 0.68 -4.53
CA VAL A 21 -11.94 -0.44 -3.82
C VAL A 21 -11.36 -0.56 -2.41
N LEU A 22 -10.04 -0.46 -2.25
CA LEU A 22 -9.38 -0.51 -0.94
C LEU A 22 -9.79 0.64 -0.02
N ASN A 23 -9.94 1.86 -0.56
CA ASN A 23 -10.45 3.00 0.20
C ASN A 23 -11.90 2.78 0.63
N LYS A 24 -12.75 2.26 -0.26
CA LYS A 24 -14.17 1.98 0.04
C LYS A 24 -14.34 0.88 1.10
N LEU A 25 -13.41 -0.07 1.17
CA LEU A 25 -13.39 -1.10 2.22
C LEU A 25 -13.05 -0.54 3.61
N GLY A 26 -12.71 0.75 3.75
CA GLY A 26 -12.51 1.40 5.04
C GLY A 26 -11.31 0.89 5.85
N ILE A 27 -10.49 0.03 5.24
CA ILE A 27 -9.39 -0.69 5.89
C ILE A 27 -8.41 0.28 6.54
N SER A 28 -8.13 1.42 5.90
CA SER A 28 -7.20 2.43 6.41
C SER A 28 -7.65 3.10 7.71
N ALA A 29 -8.96 3.31 7.91
CA ALA A 29 -9.47 3.92 9.14
C ALA A 29 -9.32 2.96 10.32
N ARG A 30 -9.71 1.70 10.12
CA ARG A 30 -9.61 0.65 11.14
C ARG A 30 -8.16 0.32 11.49
N LEU A 31 -7.27 0.26 10.50
CA LEU A 31 -5.83 0.08 10.76
C LEU A 31 -5.26 1.20 11.64
N LYS A 32 -5.64 2.45 11.37
CA LYS A 32 -5.15 3.60 12.12
C LYS A 32 -5.63 3.57 13.58
N GLU A 33 -6.89 3.18 13.79
CA GLU A 33 -7.47 2.99 15.12
C GLU A 33 -6.70 1.92 15.90
N ILE A 34 -6.49 0.75 15.31
CA ILE A 34 -5.73 -0.35 15.92
C ILE A 34 -4.31 0.10 16.25
N GLN A 35 -3.60 0.76 15.32
CA GLN A 35 -2.26 1.29 15.58
C GLN A 35 -2.22 2.30 16.73
N THR A 36 -3.19 3.22 16.81
CA THR A 36 -3.24 4.18 17.92
C THR A 36 -3.51 3.49 19.26
N LEU A 37 -4.39 2.49 19.29
CA LEU A 37 -4.68 1.75 20.51
C LEU A 37 -3.48 0.92 20.96
N THR A 38 -2.87 0.16 20.06
CA THR A 38 -1.67 -0.65 20.36
C THR A 38 -0.51 0.22 20.84
N ASN A 39 -0.27 1.37 20.21
CA ASN A 39 0.77 2.29 20.66
C ASN A 39 0.48 2.86 22.06
N LYS A 40 -0.79 3.16 22.36
CA LYS A 40 -1.20 3.63 23.68
C LYS A 40 -1.03 2.55 24.75
N VAL A 41 -1.50 1.32 24.48
CA VAL A 41 -1.36 0.18 25.40
C VAL A 41 0.11 -0.13 25.66
N ASN A 42 0.94 -0.17 24.62
CA ASN A 42 2.39 -0.39 24.77
C ASN A 42 3.04 0.70 25.64
N LYS A 43 2.68 1.98 25.41
CA LYS A 43 3.20 3.08 26.22
C LYS A 43 2.79 2.96 27.68
N ASP A 44 1.50 2.70 27.94
CA ASP A 44 0.97 2.54 29.29
C ASP A 44 1.60 1.33 30.00
N TYR A 45 1.87 0.24 29.27
CA TYR A 45 2.59 -0.94 29.74
C TYR A 45 4.02 -0.60 30.16
N PHE A 46 4.79 0.09 29.31
CA PHE A 46 6.15 0.52 29.65
C PHE A 46 6.19 1.48 30.84
N ASP A 47 5.23 2.39 30.95
CA ASP A 47 5.14 3.33 32.06
C ASP A 47 4.77 2.62 33.38
N ALA A 48 3.89 1.61 33.35
CA ALA A 48 3.59 0.77 34.51
C ALA A 48 4.78 -0.08 34.94
N LEU A 49 5.55 -0.62 33.98
CA LEU A 49 6.76 -1.41 34.21
C LEU A 49 7.86 -0.57 34.87
N LYS A 50 8.08 0.66 34.39
CA LYS A 50 9.02 1.61 35.00
C LYS A 50 8.63 1.97 36.44
N LYS A 51 7.32 2.07 36.72
CA LYS A 51 6.78 2.36 38.04
C LYS A 51 6.67 1.14 38.95
N LYS A 52 6.97 -0.06 38.46
CA LYS A 52 6.81 -1.36 39.17
C LYS A 52 5.42 -1.55 39.78
N ASP A 53 4.38 -1.02 39.11
CA ASP A 53 3.00 -1.11 39.56
C ASP A 53 2.37 -2.43 39.09
N MET A 54 2.51 -3.47 39.92
CA MET A 54 2.11 -4.84 39.59
C MET A 54 0.59 -4.99 39.37
N LYS A 55 -0.25 -4.21 40.08
CA LYS A 55 -1.71 -4.25 39.87
C LYS A 55 -2.09 -3.69 38.50
N ARG A 56 -1.42 -2.62 38.09
CA ARG A 56 -1.67 -1.98 36.80
C ARG A 56 -1.13 -2.82 35.63
N LEU A 57 -0.07 -3.59 35.86
CA LEU A 57 0.46 -4.57 34.90
C LEU A 57 -0.55 -5.68 34.59
N ASP A 58 -1.22 -6.25 35.60
CA ASP A 58 -2.24 -7.29 35.39
C ASP A 58 -3.45 -6.76 34.60
N GLU A 59 -3.91 -5.53 34.87
CA GLU A 59 -4.98 -4.88 34.10
C GLU A 59 -4.56 -4.59 32.65
N LEU A 60 -3.28 -4.25 32.43
CA LEU A 60 -2.72 -3.98 31.11
C LEU A 60 -2.49 -5.27 30.32
N ASP A 61 -2.23 -6.41 30.97
CA ASP A 61 -2.09 -7.71 30.29
C ASP A 61 -3.41 -8.16 29.64
N ILE A 62 -4.55 -7.89 30.28
CA ILE A 62 -5.88 -8.12 29.68
C ILE A 62 -6.06 -7.25 28.42
N LYS A 63 -5.68 -5.97 28.48
CA LYS A 63 -5.73 -5.06 27.32
C LYS A 63 -4.73 -5.43 26.23
N MET A 64 -3.61 -6.04 26.60
CA MET A 64 -2.62 -6.58 25.67
C MET A 64 -3.22 -7.72 24.85
N LYS A 65 -4.00 -8.61 25.47
CA LYS A 65 -4.73 -9.68 24.78
C LYS A 65 -5.79 -9.14 23.82
N GLU A 66 -6.52 -8.08 24.19
CA GLU A 66 -7.43 -7.37 23.28
C GLU A 66 -6.67 -6.76 22.09
N SER A 67 -5.52 -6.14 22.34
CA SER A 67 -4.64 -5.63 21.27
C SER A 67 -4.13 -6.75 20.35
N GLN A 68 -3.89 -7.95 20.88
CA GLN A 68 -3.49 -9.11 20.08
C GLN A 68 -4.64 -9.59 19.18
N GLN A 69 -5.89 -9.59 19.66
CA GLN A 69 -7.06 -9.89 18.83
C GLN A 69 -7.24 -8.86 17.71
N MET A 70 -7.06 -7.57 18.01
CA MET A 70 -7.06 -6.51 16.99
C MET A 70 -5.89 -6.63 16.01
N SER A 71 -4.76 -7.19 16.42
CA SER A 71 -3.66 -7.52 15.51
C SER A 71 -4.06 -8.61 14.52
N MET A 72 -4.83 -9.61 14.96
CA MET A 72 -5.43 -10.60 14.03
C MET A 72 -6.46 -9.97 13.10
N GLU A 73 -7.28 -9.03 13.57
CA GLU A 73 -8.18 -8.25 12.71
C GLU A 73 -7.39 -7.52 11.60
N THR A 74 -6.23 -6.94 11.95
CA THR A 74 -5.35 -6.28 10.97
C THR A 74 -4.84 -7.25 9.91
N ILE A 75 -4.40 -8.44 10.31
CA ILE A 75 -3.96 -9.49 9.39
C ILE A 75 -5.11 -9.90 8.48
N MET A 76 -6.32 -10.10 9.02
CA MET A 76 -7.50 -10.47 8.25
C MET A 76 -7.90 -9.38 7.24
N LEU A 77 -7.80 -8.11 7.63
CA LEU A 77 -8.02 -6.96 6.74
C LEU A 77 -6.98 -6.90 5.61
N GLN A 78 -5.72 -7.21 5.90
CA GLN A 78 -4.67 -7.33 4.88
C GLN A 78 -4.96 -8.48 3.91
N PHE A 79 -5.35 -9.66 4.41
CA PHE A 79 -5.74 -10.78 3.56
C PHE A 79 -6.95 -10.46 2.68
N LYS A 80 -7.96 -9.74 3.21
CA LYS A 80 -9.11 -9.29 2.42
C LYS A 80 -8.69 -8.33 1.31
N SER A 81 -7.79 -7.39 1.60
CA SER A 81 -7.18 -6.51 0.60
C SER A 81 -6.42 -7.31 -0.46
N MET A 82 -5.60 -8.28 -0.05
CA MET A 82 -4.85 -9.15 -0.95
C MET A 82 -5.76 -10.01 -1.83
N ALA A 83 -6.83 -10.57 -1.27
CA ALA A 83 -7.77 -11.40 -2.00
C ALA A 83 -8.49 -10.63 -3.13
N VAL A 84 -8.71 -9.33 -2.95
CA VAL A 84 -9.28 -8.45 -4.00
C VAL A 84 -8.21 -8.04 -5.01
N THR A 85 -6.99 -7.75 -4.55
CA THR A 85 -5.93 -7.20 -5.41
C THR A 85 -5.21 -8.26 -6.21
N LEU A 86 -4.98 -9.46 -5.68
CA LEU A 86 -4.25 -10.55 -6.34
C LEU A 86 -4.88 -10.98 -7.68
N PRO A 87 -6.20 -11.23 -7.78
CA PRO A 87 -6.80 -11.62 -9.06
C PRO A 87 -6.60 -10.56 -10.15
N VAL A 88 -6.69 -9.28 -9.78
CA VAL A 88 -6.46 -8.18 -10.72
C VAL A 88 -4.98 -8.06 -11.06
N ALA A 89 -4.10 -8.12 -10.06
CA ALA A 89 -2.66 -7.94 -10.22
C ALA A 89 -2.01 -9.06 -11.04
N PHE A 90 -2.51 -10.30 -10.97
CA PHE A 90 -1.97 -11.42 -11.74
C PHE A 90 -2.80 -11.75 -12.97
N GLY A 91 -4.13 -11.70 -12.87
CA GLY A 91 -5.02 -12.07 -13.97
C GLY A 91 -4.96 -11.07 -15.13
N LEU A 92 -4.97 -9.77 -14.84
CA LEU A 92 -4.96 -8.73 -15.88
C LEU A 92 -3.68 -8.75 -16.75
N PRO A 93 -2.45 -8.78 -16.19
CA PRO A 93 -1.25 -8.86 -17.02
C PRO A 93 -1.10 -10.21 -17.72
N TYR A 94 -1.60 -11.31 -17.14
CA TYR A 94 -1.66 -12.59 -17.83
C TYR A 94 -2.57 -12.51 -19.08
N LEU A 95 -3.75 -11.91 -18.94
CA LEU A 95 -4.66 -11.69 -20.07
C LEU A 95 -4.05 -10.78 -21.14
N LEU A 96 -3.40 -9.70 -20.73
CA LEU A 96 -2.71 -8.78 -21.65
C LEU A 96 -1.61 -9.47 -22.43
N GLN A 97 -0.78 -10.28 -21.76
CA GLN A 97 0.34 -10.98 -22.39
C GLN A 97 -0.13 -12.12 -23.29
N HIS A 98 -1.13 -12.92 -22.91
CA HIS A 98 -1.45 -14.13 -23.66
C HIS A 98 -2.52 -13.92 -24.73
N PHE A 99 -3.48 -13.02 -24.51
CA PHE A 99 -4.65 -12.88 -25.40
C PHE A 99 -4.63 -11.59 -26.22
N LEU A 100 -4.27 -10.45 -25.61
CA LEU A 100 -4.41 -9.14 -26.26
C LEU A 100 -3.14 -8.71 -27.01
N PHE A 101 -1.97 -8.90 -26.40
CA PHE A 101 -0.68 -8.41 -26.91
C PHE A 101 0.46 -9.45 -26.81
N PRO A 102 0.31 -10.65 -27.41
CA PRO A 102 1.31 -11.72 -27.31
C PRO A 102 2.67 -11.39 -27.93
N ALA A 103 2.70 -10.55 -28.96
CA ALA A 103 3.92 -10.15 -29.64
C ALA A 103 4.53 -8.84 -29.11
N PHE A 104 3.93 -8.21 -28.09
CA PHE A 104 4.42 -6.93 -27.59
C PHE A 104 5.71 -7.10 -26.81
N ILE A 105 6.74 -6.38 -27.25
CA ILE A 105 8.05 -6.29 -26.62
C ILE A 105 8.48 -4.83 -26.66
N ILE A 106 8.98 -4.33 -25.53
CA ILE A 106 9.61 -3.01 -25.41
C ILE A 106 11.01 -3.15 -24.83
N THR A 107 11.95 -2.44 -25.43
CA THR A 107 13.33 -2.34 -24.94
C THR A 107 13.59 -0.92 -24.48
N LEU A 108 14.02 -0.77 -23.23
CA LEU A 108 14.35 0.49 -22.61
C LEU A 108 15.81 0.86 -22.87
N PRO A 109 16.16 2.16 -22.92
CA PRO A 109 17.54 2.59 -23.09
C PRO A 109 18.39 2.44 -21.80
N PHE A 110 17.79 1.93 -20.72
CA PHE A 110 18.43 1.67 -19.43
C PHE A 110 17.91 0.35 -18.85
N GLN A 111 18.69 -0.24 -17.94
CA GLN A 111 18.33 -1.50 -17.30
C GLN A 111 17.62 -1.25 -15.96
N ILE A 112 16.58 -2.03 -15.68
CA ILE A 112 15.85 -2.00 -14.41
C ILE A 112 16.12 -3.31 -13.66
N PRO A 113 16.45 -3.25 -12.35
CA PRO A 113 16.58 -4.43 -11.52
C PRO A 113 15.20 -5.02 -11.22
N ILE A 114 14.99 -6.30 -11.54
CA ILE A 114 13.72 -7.00 -11.30
C ILE A 114 13.88 -7.94 -10.09
N PRO A 115 13.13 -7.73 -8.99
CA PRO A 115 13.26 -8.53 -7.78
C PRO A 115 12.44 -9.84 -7.79
N PHE A 116 11.58 -10.07 -8.78
CA PHE A 116 10.59 -11.16 -8.77
C PHE A 116 11.00 -12.35 -9.65
N ARG A 117 12.06 -13.07 -9.25
CA ARG A 117 12.43 -14.37 -9.84
C ARG A 117 12.47 -15.47 -8.79
N PRO A 118 12.38 -16.76 -9.21
CA PRO A 118 12.46 -17.91 -8.30
C PRO A 118 13.70 -17.86 -7.39
N ASP A 119 14.81 -17.35 -7.92
CA ASP A 119 16.01 -17.05 -7.14
C ASP A 119 15.87 -15.68 -6.46
N PHE A 120 15.14 -15.63 -5.34
CA PHE A 120 14.90 -14.43 -4.53
C PHE A 120 16.19 -13.68 -4.10
N PHE A 121 17.37 -14.29 -4.22
CA PHE A 121 18.67 -13.71 -3.88
C PHE A 121 19.46 -13.16 -5.08
N SER A 122 18.95 -13.29 -6.32
CA SER A 122 19.64 -12.78 -7.51
C SER A 122 18.92 -11.56 -8.11
N LEU A 123 19.56 -10.40 -8.02
CA LEU A 123 19.06 -9.19 -8.65
C LEU A 123 19.43 -9.24 -10.14
N THR A 124 18.43 -9.47 -11.00
CA THR A 124 18.68 -9.53 -12.45
C THR A 124 18.33 -8.19 -13.11
N TRP A 125 19.28 -7.65 -13.86
CA TRP A 125 19.12 -6.44 -14.65
C TRP A 125 18.55 -6.80 -16.02
N ARG A 126 17.51 -6.10 -16.46
CA ARG A 126 16.92 -6.27 -17.80
C ARG A 126 16.51 -4.93 -18.39
N ASP A 127 16.62 -4.83 -19.71
CA ASP A 127 16.17 -3.71 -20.54
C ASP A 127 14.92 -4.05 -21.35
N THR A 128 14.64 -5.33 -21.57
CA THR A 128 13.56 -5.80 -22.46
C THR A 128 12.40 -6.41 -21.67
N PHE A 129 11.18 -5.93 -21.95
CA PHE A 129 9.94 -6.29 -21.26
C PHE A 129 8.84 -6.65 -22.25
N GLY A 130 8.10 -7.72 -21.95
CA GLY A 130 6.83 -8.02 -22.62
C GLY A 130 5.67 -7.21 -22.04
N ALA A 131 4.45 -7.46 -22.51
CA ALA A 131 3.24 -6.80 -22.02
C ALA A 131 3.03 -7.00 -20.51
N TYR A 132 3.35 -8.20 -20.01
CA TYR A 132 3.30 -8.53 -18.58
C TYR A 132 4.24 -7.63 -17.76
N GLY A 133 5.52 -7.56 -18.15
CA GLY A 133 6.52 -6.77 -17.43
C GLY A 133 6.24 -5.28 -17.53
N TRP A 134 5.80 -4.82 -18.71
CA TRP A 134 5.46 -3.41 -18.93
C TRP A 134 4.24 -2.95 -18.13
N PHE A 135 3.23 -3.81 -17.99
CA PHE A 135 2.09 -3.59 -17.10
C PHE A 135 2.56 -3.36 -15.66
N TRP A 136 3.41 -4.25 -15.13
CA TRP A 136 3.91 -4.15 -13.76
C TRP A 136 4.73 -2.88 -13.52
N LEU A 137 5.57 -2.50 -14.48
CA LEU A 137 6.31 -1.24 -14.41
C LEU A 137 5.34 -0.06 -14.33
N SER A 138 4.35 0.01 -15.22
CA SER A 138 3.34 1.08 -15.24
C SER A 138 2.53 1.10 -13.94
N PHE A 139 2.12 -0.06 -13.45
CA PHE A 139 1.32 -0.25 -12.24
C PHE A 139 2.07 0.20 -10.98
N ILE A 140 3.32 -0.25 -10.80
CA ILE A 140 4.15 0.09 -9.65
C ILE A 140 4.55 1.56 -9.68
N PHE A 141 4.96 2.07 -10.85
CA PHE A 141 5.40 3.46 -10.98
C PHE A 141 4.27 4.42 -10.63
N LEU A 142 3.04 4.16 -11.10
CA LEU A 142 1.89 4.96 -10.71
C LEU A 142 1.51 4.75 -9.24
N GLY A 143 1.54 3.52 -8.73
CA GLY A 143 1.25 3.24 -7.33
C GLY A 143 2.17 3.99 -6.38
N GLY A 144 3.49 3.96 -6.67
CA GLY A 144 4.50 4.72 -5.94
C GLY A 144 4.30 6.23 -6.10
N PHE A 145 4.06 6.71 -7.32
CA PHE A 145 3.79 8.12 -7.58
C PHE A 145 2.56 8.63 -6.82
N ALA A 146 1.45 7.89 -6.83
CA ALA A 146 0.24 8.23 -6.09
C ALA A 146 0.47 8.30 -4.58
N GLN A 147 1.30 7.40 -4.02
CA GLN A 147 1.69 7.45 -2.62
C GLN A 147 2.55 8.68 -2.28
N VAL A 148 3.52 9.03 -3.15
CA VAL A 148 4.34 10.24 -2.99
C VAL A 148 3.47 11.49 -3.04
N VAL A 149 2.58 11.60 -4.03
CA VAL A 149 1.65 12.73 -4.16
C VAL A 149 0.74 12.85 -2.93
N LYS A 150 0.16 11.73 -2.47
CA LYS A 150 -0.68 11.71 -1.26
C LYS A 150 0.10 12.12 0.00
N GLY A 151 1.35 11.65 0.13
CA GLY A 151 2.25 12.02 1.22
C GLY A 151 2.62 13.50 1.20
N GLN A 152 2.82 14.10 0.02
CA GLN A 152 3.07 15.54 -0.12
C GLN A 152 1.82 16.38 0.17
N LEU A 153 0.64 15.94 -0.27
CA LEU A 153 -0.63 16.61 0.00
C LEU A 153 -0.98 16.61 1.50
N GLN A 154 -0.71 15.52 2.22
CA GLN A 154 -0.92 15.43 3.67
C GLN A 154 0.09 16.27 4.48
N LYS A 155 1.27 16.57 3.90
CA LYS A 155 2.28 17.43 4.53
C LYS A 155 2.01 18.92 4.37
N LYS A 156 1.10 19.35 3.48
CA LYS A 156 0.66 20.75 3.46
C LYS A 156 -0.15 21.01 4.73
N PRO A 157 0.33 21.84 5.68
CA PRO A 157 -0.49 22.27 6.79
C PRO A 157 -1.68 23.01 6.19
N ALA A 158 -2.88 22.78 6.72
CA ALA A 158 -4.02 23.63 6.48
C ALA A 158 -3.55 25.09 6.63
N ALA A 159 -3.49 25.82 5.51
CA ALA A 159 -3.14 27.22 5.53
C ALA A 159 -4.10 27.92 6.48
N LYS A 160 -3.54 28.68 7.41
CA LYS A 160 -4.25 29.50 8.40
C LYS A 160 -5.44 30.22 7.76
N THR A 161 -6.64 29.73 8.02
CA THR A 161 -7.87 30.53 7.92
C THR A 161 -8.17 31.02 9.34
N ASP A 162 -7.35 31.94 9.84
CA ASP A 162 -7.70 32.67 11.05
C ASP A 162 -7.05 34.06 11.01
N GLY A 163 -7.88 35.11 11.14
CA GLY A 163 -7.42 36.47 11.37
C GLY A 163 -7.58 37.48 10.23
N LYS A 164 -8.79 37.62 9.67
CA LYS A 164 -9.25 38.91 9.08
C LYS A 164 -10.75 39.08 9.34
N ASP A 165 -11.10 39.38 10.59
CA ASP A 165 -12.30 40.16 10.92
C ASP A 165 -12.26 40.58 12.39
N GLN A 166 -11.29 41.45 12.72
CA GLN A 166 -11.42 42.42 13.81
C GLN A 166 -10.64 43.68 13.43
N LYS A 167 -11.22 44.46 12.52
CA LYS A 167 -10.97 45.89 12.42
C LYS A 167 -12.16 46.55 11.72
N LYS A 168 -13.17 46.89 12.49
CA LYS A 168 -13.79 48.23 12.52
C LYS A 168 -14.83 48.29 13.64
#